data_AF-A0A968X2Z9-F1
#
_entry.id   AF-A0A968X2Z9-F1
#
_cell.length_a   1.000
_cell.length_b   1.000
_cell.length_c   1.000
_cell.angle_alpha   90.00
_cell.angle_beta   90.00
_cell.angle_gamma   90.00
#
_symmetry.space_group_name_H-M   'P 1'
#
loop_
_entity.id
_entity.type
_entity.pdbx_description
1 polymer ?
#
loop_
_entity_poly.entity_id
_entity_poly.type
_entity_poly.pdbx_seq_one_letter_code
_entity_poly.pdbx_strand_id
1 'polypeptide(L)'
;MDVLEVRHPTKTDRDHPIVQALGSAYSSITNNKEPTYGGVPGSTDGTILNARKGIPIVTCGPGDIYIPHHVDEWVSIDEIKQAVRMYVLAAMRYLG
;
A
#
# COMPACT_ATOMS: atom_id res chain seq x y z
N MET A 1 13.73 -32.14 2.04
CA MET A 1 13.11 -31.07 1.25
C MET A 1 13.83 -29.80 1.65
N ASP A 2 14.57 -29.20 0.74
CA ASP A 2 15.39 -28.03 1.07
C ASP A 2 14.56 -26.76 0.88
N VAL A 3 14.60 -25.88 1.88
CA VAL A 3 13.91 -24.60 1.81
C VAL A 3 14.78 -23.64 1.00
N LEU A 4 14.30 -23.23 -0.17
CA LEU A 4 15.01 -22.30 -1.05
C LEU A 4 14.89 -20.85 -0.58
N GLU A 5 13.74 -20.46 0.00
CA GLU A 5 13.49 -19.09 0.44
C GLU A 5 12.45 -19.02 1.56
N VAL A 6 12.68 -18.12 2.53
CA VAL A 6 11.71 -17.75 3.56
C VAL A 6 11.51 -16.24 3.49
N ARG A 7 10.26 -15.79 3.33
CA ARG A 7 9.90 -14.37 3.36
C ARG A 7 8.99 -14.11 4.55
N HIS A 8 9.51 -13.39 5.54
CA HIS A 8 8.73 -13.02 6.70
C HIS A 8 7.69 -11.95 6.35
N PRO A 9 6.55 -11.91 7.06
CA PRO A 9 5.59 -10.84 6.91
C PRO A 9 6.22 -9.50 7.27
N THR A 10 5.75 -8.44 6.64
CA THR A 10 6.17 -7.07 6.95
C THR A 10 5.11 -6.35 7.76
N LYS A 11 5.56 -5.43 8.62
CA LYS A 11 4.71 -4.49 9.34
C LYS A 11 5.46 -3.16 9.44
N THR A 12 4.82 -2.10 8.99
CA THR A 12 5.26 -0.73 9.23
C THR A 12 4.41 -0.14 10.35
N ASP A 13 5.03 0.55 11.30
CA ASP A 13 4.32 1.16 12.42
C ASP A 13 3.32 2.21 11.93
N ARG A 14 2.16 2.33 12.60
CA ARG A 14 1.15 3.33 12.23
C ARG A 14 1.66 4.75 12.40
N ASP A 15 2.55 4.97 13.36
CA ASP A 15 3.14 6.28 13.63
C ASP A 15 4.33 6.58 12.71
N HIS A 16 4.72 5.64 11.83
CA HIS A 16 5.79 5.88 10.86
C HIS A 16 5.38 7.00 9.88
N PRO A 17 6.28 7.95 9.55
CA PRO A 17 5.94 9.11 8.72
C PRO A 17 5.31 8.76 7.36
N ILE A 18 5.74 7.67 6.71
CA ILE A 18 5.13 7.22 5.44
C ILE A 18 3.67 6.77 5.59
N VAL A 19 3.32 6.14 6.72
CA VAL A 19 1.95 5.69 7.00
C VAL A 19 1.06 6.90 7.28
N GLN A 20 1.54 7.85 8.07
CA GLN A 20 0.85 9.11 8.37
C GLN A 20 0.66 9.97 7.11
N ALA A 21 1.67 10.05 6.24
CA ALA A 21 1.59 10.77 4.98
C ALA A 21 0.51 10.18 4.06
N LEU A 22 0.50 8.85 3.88
CA LEU A 22 -0.51 8.17 3.06
C LEU A 22 -1.91 8.26 3.68
N GLY A 23 -2.05 7.99 4.98
CA GLY A 23 -3.33 8.02 5.68
C GLY A 23 -3.97 9.40 5.65
N SER A 24 -3.20 10.45 5.96
CA SER A 24 -3.70 11.82 5.88
C SER A 24 -4.06 12.22 4.44
N ALA A 25 -3.27 11.80 3.44
CA ALA A 25 -3.52 12.11 2.04
C ALA A 25 -4.84 11.46 1.58
N TYR A 26 -5.05 10.20 1.96
CA TYR A 26 -6.29 9.48 1.72
C TYR A 26 -7.50 10.22 2.31
N SER A 27 -7.46 10.59 3.59
CA SER A 27 -8.57 11.30 4.24
C SER A 27 -8.87 12.64 3.57
N SER A 28 -7.85 13.37 3.13
CA SER A 28 -8.02 14.66 2.46
C SER A 28 -8.75 14.56 1.13
N ILE A 29 -8.51 13.49 0.35
CA ILE A 29 -9.12 13.33 -0.98
C ILE A 29 -10.45 12.57 -0.95
N THR A 30 -10.82 11.97 0.18
CA THR A 30 -12.03 11.14 0.32
C THR A 30 -13.10 11.76 1.21
N ASN A 31 -13.05 13.08 1.44
CA ASN A 31 -13.96 13.82 2.34
C ASN A 31 -13.88 13.34 3.80
N ASN A 32 -12.66 13.30 4.35
CA ASN A 32 -12.37 12.91 5.74
C ASN A 32 -12.81 11.49 6.11
N LYS A 33 -12.79 10.56 5.15
CA LYS A 33 -12.92 9.14 5.50
C LYS A 33 -11.63 8.66 6.17
N GLU A 34 -11.79 7.85 7.19
CA GLU A 34 -10.66 7.20 7.86
C GLU A 34 -10.10 6.07 6.98
N PRO A 35 -8.77 5.95 6.85
CA PRO A 35 -8.16 4.84 6.13
C PRO A 35 -8.38 3.52 6.89
N THR A 36 -8.72 2.46 6.15
CA THR A 36 -8.75 1.11 6.69
C THR A 36 -7.34 0.54 6.73
N TYR A 37 -6.85 0.22 7.93
CA TYR A 37 -5.56 -0.43 8.13
C TYR A 37 -5.71 -1.94 8.16
N GLY A 38 -4.86 -2.64 7.40
CA GLY A 38 -4.84 -4.10 7.36
C GLY A 38 -3.57 -4.62 6.72
N GLY A 39 -3.54 -5.93 6.51
CA GLY A 39 -2.54 -6.60 5.67
C GLY A 39 -3.22 -7.15 4.41
N VAL A 40 -2.43 -7.38 3.38
CA VAL A 40 -2.88 -8.13 2.20
C VAL A 40 -2.41 -9.58 2.36
N PRO A 41 -3.30 -10.59 2.23
CA PRO A 41 -2.89 -11.99 2.23
C PRO A 41 -2.05 -12.26 0.98
N GLY A 42 -0.73 -12.40 1.14
CA GLY A 42 0.19 -12.65 0.05
C GLY A 42 1.57 -12.01 0.27
N SER A 43 2.33 -11.92 -0.82
CA SER A 43 3.65 -11.29 -0.87
C SER A 43 3.64 -10.20 -1.94
N THR A 44 4.30 -9.07 -1.65
CA THR A 44 4.59 -8.02 -2.63
C THR A 44 6.09 -7.80 -2.71
N ASP A 45 6.57 -7.01 -3.66
CA ASP A 45 7.97 -6.58 -3.69
C ASP A 45 8.37 -5.83 -2.40
N GLY A 46 7.40 -5.26 -1.68
CA GLY A 46 7.62 -4.66 -0.37
C GLY A 46 8.17 -5.64 0.67
N THR A 47 7.82 -6.93 0.58
CA THR A 47 8.40 -7.97 1.46
C THR A 47 9.89 -8.15 1.22
N ILE A 48 10.32 -8.08 -0.04
CA ILE A 48 11.71 -8.22 -0.46
C ILE A 48 12.51 -6.99 -0.05
N LEU A 49 11.98 -5.79 -0.33
CA LEU A 49 12.62 -4.52 0.02
C LEU A 49 12.80 -4.38 1.54
N ASN A 50 11.79 -4.75 2.31
CA ASN A 50 11.88 -4.74 3.76
C ASN A 50 12.87 -5.78 4.28
N ALA A 51 12.75 -7.04 3.88
CA ALA A 51 13.62 -8.11 4.38
C ALA A 51 15.10 -7.90 4.03
N ARG A 52 15.40 -7.36 2.84
CA ARG A 52 16.78 -7.20 2.37
C ARG A 52 17.42 -5.87 2.76
N LYS A 53 16.64 -4.80 2.97
CA LYS A 53 17.14 -3.44 3.15
C LYS A 53 16.53 -2.68 4.32
N GLY A 54 15.60 -3.27 5.07
CA GLY A 54 14.91 -2.60 6.18
C GLY A 54 14.04 -1.43 5.73
N ILE A 55 13.69 -1.34 4.45
CA ILE A 55 12.88 -0.23 3.92
C ILE A 55 11.45 -0.37 4.46
N PRO A 56 10.86 0.66 5.08
CA PRO A 56 9.47 0.67 5.51
C PRO A 56 8.56 0.68 4.28
N ILE A 57 7.51 -0.14 4.28
CA ILE A 57 6.60 -0.30 3.13
C ILE A 57 5.15 -0.12 3.55
N VAL A 58 4.32 0.36 2.62
CA VAL A 58 2.86 0.38 2.74
C VAL A 58 2.29 -0.18 1.44
N THR A 59 1.56 -1.28 1.53
CA THR A 59 0.84 -1.85 0.39
C THR A 59 -0.52 -1.17 0.30
N CYS A 60 -0.73 -0.36 -0.74
CA CYS A 60 -2.01 0.28 -1.03
C CYS A 60 -2.16 0.49 -2.54
N GLY A 61 -3.40 0.57 -3.02
CA GLY A 61 -3.71 0.75 -4.43
C GLY A 61 -5.21 0.77 -4.70
N PRO A 62 -5.62 1.15 -5.92
CA PRO A 62 -7.01 1.08 -6.36
C PRO A 62 -7.45 -0.38 -6.59
N GLY A 63 -8.75 -0.62 -6.51
CA GLY A 63 -9.36 -1.92 -6.79
C GLY A 63 -9.50 -2.83 -5.57
N ASP A 64 -10.20 -3.95 -5.79
CA ASP A 64 -10.47 -4.97 -4.78
C ASP A 64 -9.35 -6.03 -4.77
N ILE A 65 -8.88 -6.38 -3.57
CA ILE A 65 -7.83 -7.39 -3.35
C ILE A 65 -8.21 -8.79 -3.84
N TYR A 66 -9.49 -9.07 -4.10
CA TYR A 66 -9.96 -10.38 -4.57
C TYR A 66 -10.07 -10.50 -6.09
N ILE A 67 -9.86 -9.41 -6.85
CA ILE A 67 -9.95 -9.42 -8.32
C ILE A 67 -8.67 -9.91 -9.03
N PRO A 68 -7.44 -9.69 -8.53
CA PRO A 68 -6.22 -10.12 -9.23
C PRO A 68 -6.18 -11.62 -9.53
N HIS A 69 -5.54 -11.98 -10.65
CA HIS A 69 -5.37 -13.36 -11.13
C HIS A 69 -6.64 -14.05 -11.66
N HIS A 70 -7.69 -13.29 -11.93
CA HIS A 70 -8.87 -13.78 -12.63
C HIS A 70 -8.82 -13.42 -14.13
N VAL A 71 -9.56 -14.15 -14.97
CA VAL A 71 -9.58 -13.92 -16.44
C VAL A 71 -10.13 -12.54 -16.82
N ASP A 72 -10.98 -12.01 -15.95
CA ASP A 72 -11.69 -10.74 -16.07
C ASP A 72 -11.15 -9.69 -15.09
N GLU A 73 -9.86 -9.75 -14.74
CA GLU A 73 -9.21 -8.75 -13.90
C GLU A 73 -9.42 -7.32 -14.42
N TRP A 74 -9.93 -6.43 -13.56
CA TRP A 74 -10.23 -5.04 -13.90
C TRP A 74 -10.07 -4.13 -12.69
N VAL A 75 -10.06 -2.82 -12.94
CA VAL A 75 -10.04 -1.78 -11.91
C VAL A 75 -10.82 -0.55 -12.37
N SER A 76 -11.44 0.18 -11.44
CA SER A 76 -12.16 1.41 -11.77
C SER A 76 -11.21 2.53 -12.19
N ILE A 77 -11.52 3.18 -13.31
CA ILE A 77 -10.77 4.36 -13.77
C ILE A 77 -10.84 5.50 -12.74
N ASP A 78 -11.95 5.65 -12.03
CA ASP A 78 -12.07 6.69 -11.02
C ASP A 78 -11.26 6.37 -9.77
N GLU A 79 -11.15 5.09 -9.38
CA GLU A 79 -10.25 4.66 -8.32
C GLU A 79 -8.78 4.90 -8.70
N ILE A 80 -8.39 4.66 -9.96
CA ILE A 80 -7.04 5.01 -10.45
C ILE A 80 -6.79 6.51 -10.26
N LYS A 81 -7.72 7.38 -10.68
CA LYS A 81 -7.57 8.83 -10.51
C LYS A 81 -7.49 9.23 -9.04
N GLN A 82 -8.21 8.56 -8.14
CA GLN A 82 -8.11 8.78 -6.70
C GLN A 82 -6.73 8.37 -6.16
N ALA A 83 -6.24 7.18 -6.54
CA ALA A 83 -4.93 6.69 -6.14
C ALA A 83 -3.81 7.64 -6.59
N VAL A 84 -3.85 8.13 -7.83
CA VAL A 84 -2.88 9.12 -8.34
C VAL A 84 -2.86 10.38 -7.46
N ARG A 85 -4.02 10.95 -7.14
CA ARG A 85 -4.11 12.13 -6.27
C ARG A 85 -3.56 11.85 -4.86
N MET A 86 -3.85 10.67 -4.32
CA MET A 86 -3.34 10.23 -3.02
C MET A 86 -1.82 10.16 -3.03
N TYR A 87 -1.22 9.49 -4.03
CA TYR A 87 0.22 9.33 -4.12
C TYR A 87 0.96 10.65 -4.26
N VAL A 88 0.45 11.56 -5.10
CA VAL A 88 1.05 12.90 -5.26
C VAL A 88 0.99 13.67 -3.94
N LEU A 89 -0.18 13.72 -3.29
CA LEU A 89 -0.33 14.45 -2.03
C LEU A 89 0.49 13.83 -0.89
N ALA A 90 0.55 12.50 -0.80
CA ALA A 90 1.37 11.81 0.19
C ALA A 90 2.86 12.09 -0.03
N ALA A 91 3.33 12.06 -1.28
CA ALA A 91 4.72 12.39 -1.60
C ALA A 91 5.07 13.83 -1.22
N MET A 92 4.19 14.79 -1.53
CA MET A 92 4.37 16.19 -1.12
C MET A 92 4.44 16.37 0.40
N ARG A 93 3.62 15.64 1.16
CA ARG A 93 3.61 15.71 2.64
C ARG A 93 4.78 14.99 3.28
N TYR A 94 5.33 13.99 2.60
CA TYR A 94 6.45 13.20 3.12
C TYR A 94 7.80 13.86 2.82
N LEU A 95 7.93 14.54 1.67
CA LEU A 95 9.19 15.11 1.18
C LEU A 95 9.29 16.64 1.30
N GLY A 96 8.16 17.34 1.43
CA GLY A 96 8.09 18.79 1.61
C GLY A 96 8.15 19.21 3.07
#